data_AF-A0A853GL78-F1
#
_entry.id   AF-A0A853GL78-F1
#
_cell.length_a   1.000
_cell.length_b   1.000
_cell.length_c   1.000
_cell.angle_alpha   90.00
_cell.angle_beta   90.00
_cell.angle_gamma   90.00
#
_symmetry.space_group_name_H-M   'P 1'
#
loop_
_entity.id
_entity.type
_entity.pdbx_description
1 polymer ?
#
loop_
_entity_poly.entity_id
_entity_poly.type
_entity_poly.pdbx_seq_one_letter_code
_entity_poly.pdbx_strand_id
1 'polypeptide(L)'
;MAVFLPALKIALPYITQAVAAAIPAFTSRPANGKTDDVVPEQIAELQAAVTQNAETVQGLAVQMKEIIKDADAGMAAMQQQITMLRRVVILCLGAVAVGIVVIIWLLAQ
;
A
#
# COMPACT_ATOMS: atom_id res chain seq x y z
N MET A 1 11.23 8.54 1.81
CA MET A 1 10.02 8.48 2.64
C MET A 1 9.42 7.10 2.48
N ALA A 2 9.22 6.33 3.55
CA ALA A 2 8.63 4.99 3.43
C ALA A 2 7.11 5.11 3.21
N VAL A 3 6.68 5.10 1.94
CA VAL A 3 5.27 5.30 1.53
C VAL A 3 4.35 4.16 1.97
N PHE A 4 4.89 2.99 2.32
CA PHE A 4 4.11 1.85 2.84
C PHE A 4 3.74 1.98 4.33
N LEU A 5 4.32 2.93 5.09
CA LEU A 5 4.05 3.11 6.52
C LEU A 5 2.56 3.30 6.86
N PRO A 6 1.78 4.10 6.13
CA PRO A 6 0.35 4.27 6.39
C PRO A 6 -0.43 2.97 6.15
N ALA A 7 -0.14 2.26 5.06
CA ALA A 7 -0.76 0.98 4.75
C ALA A 7 -0.45 -0.08 5.82
N LEU A 8 0.81 -0.14 6.27
CA LEU A 8 1.22 -1.03 7.36
C LEU A 8 0.48 -0.72 8.67
N LYS A 9 0.33 0.55 9.02
CA LYS A 9 -0.42 0.97 10.23
C LYS A 9 -1.89 0.53 10.19
N ILE A 10 -2.51 0.55 9.01
CA ILE A 10 -3.90 0.10 8.83
C ILE A 10 -3.99 -1.42 8.91
N ALA A 11 -3.04 -2.15 8.34
CA ALA A 11 -3.03 -3.61 8.32
C ALA A 11 -2.66 -4.26 9.67
N LEU A 12 -1.82 -3.58 10.47
CA LEU A 12 -1.28 -4.09 11.73
C LEU A 12 -2.33 -4.70 12.69
N PRO A 13 -3.47 -4.06 13.01
CA PRO A 13 -4.47 -4.62 13.92
C PRO A 13 -5.12 -5.91 13.42
N TYR A 14 -5.20 -6.10 12.10
CA TYR A 14 -5.75 -7.33 11.50
C TYR A 14 -4.74 -8.47 11.55
N ILE A 15 -3.45 -8.15 11.37
CA ILE A 15 -2.35 -9.12 11.51
C ILE A 15 -2.29 -9.62 12.96
N THR A 16 -2.39 -8.74 13.96
CA THR A 16 -2.39 -9.16 15.37
C THR A 16 -3.62 -10.01 15.72
N GLN A 17 -4.81 -9.69 15.19
CA GLN A 17 -6.00 -10.51 15.40
C GLN A 17 -5.88 -11.91 14.78
N ALA A 18 -5.35 -12.00 13.56
CA ALA A 18 -5.13 -13.28 12.89
C ALA A 18 -4.12 -14.14 13.65
N VAL A 19 -3.00 -13.55 14.10
CA VAL A 19 -2.00 -14.25 14.90
C VAL A 19 -2.57 -14.69 16.25
N ALA A 20 -3.31 -13.82 16.94
CA ALA A 20 -3.93 -14.15 18.23
C ALA A 20 -4.96 -15.27 18.12
N ALA A 21 -5.71 -15.35 17.02
CA ALA A 21 -6.66 -16.43 16.76
C ALA A 21 -5.98 -17.75 16.37
N ALA A 22 -4.84 -17.68 15.67
CA ALA A 22 -4.13 -18.86 15.19
C ALA A 22 -3.26 -19.56 16.26
N ILE A 23 -2.64 -18.82 17.17
CA ILE A 23 -1.73 -19.39 18.19
C ILE A 23 -2.37 -20.53 19.01
N PRO A 24 -3.58 -20.39 19.58
CA PRO A 24 -4.19 -21.42 20.41
C PRO A 24 -4.47 -22.74 19.65
N ALA A 25 -4.70 -22.65 18.34
CA ALA A 25 -4.95 -23.82 17.50
C ALA A 25 -3.70 -24.71 17.34
N PHE A 26 -2.50 -24.15 17.49
CA PHE A 26 -1.23 -24.89 17.43
C PHE A 26 -0.66 -25.26 18.80
N THR A 27 -1.07 -24.59 19.88
CA THR A 27 -0.51 -24.80 21.23
C THR A 27 -1.44 -25.54 22.20
N SER A 28 -2.71 -25.79 21.84
CA SER A 28 -3.65 -26.52 22.70
C SER A 28 -3.41 -28.03 22.63
N ARG A 29 -3.18 -28.66 23.80
CA ARG A 29 -3.05 -30.11 23.92
C ARG A 29 -4.45 -30.76 23.89
N PRO A 30 -4.69 -31.81 23.08
CA PRO A 30 -6.00 -32.45 23.04
C PRO A 30 -6.32 -33.11 24.38
N ALA A 31 -7.53 -32.86 24.90
CA ALA A 31 -7.97 -33.29 26.23
C ALA A 31 -8.24 -34.80 26.35
N ASN A 32 -8.38 -35.52 25.22
CA ASN A 32 -8.60 -36.96 25.19
C ASN A 32 -7.68 -37.59 24.13
N GLY A 33 -6.60 -38.24 24.56
CA GLY A 33 -5.57 -38.84 23.72
C GLY A 33 -6.01 -40.08 22.94
N LYS A 34 -7.00 -39.94 22.04
CA LYS A 34 -7.34 -40.94 21.01
C LYS A 34 -6.95 -40.37 19.66
N THR A 35 -5.77 -40.75 19.20
CA THR A 35 -5.33 -40.57 17.82
C THR A 35 -5.93 -41.69 17.00
N ASP A 36 -7.03 -41.40 16.30
CA ASP A 36 -7.46 -42.20 15.16
C ASP A 36 -6.38 -42.09 14.06
N ASP A 37 -6.03 -43.19 13.41
CA ASP A 37 -5.01 -43.26 12.33
C ASP A 37 -5.33 -42.39 11.11
N VAL A 38 -6.50 -41.76 11.07
CA VAL A 38 -6.91 -40.78 10.05
C VAL A 38 -6.34 -39.37 10.34
N VAL A 39 -5.90 -39.12 11.56
CA VAL A 39 -5.38 -37.82 12.02
C VAL A 39 -4.03 -37.44 11.38
N PRO A 40 -3.03 -38.35 11.21
CA PRO A 40 -1.76 -38.02 10.57
C PRO A 40 -1.90 -37.62 9.10
N GLU A 41 -2.78 -38.30 8.35
CA GLU A 41 -3.01 -38.02 6.92
C GLU A 41 -3.74 -36.70 6.73
N GLN A 42 -4.77 -36.42 7.55
CA GLN A 42 -5.44 -35.12 7.56
C GLN A 42 -4.51 -33.98 8.02
N ILE A 43 -3.59 -34.23 8.95
CA ILE A 43 -2.56 -33.25 9.34
C ILE A 43 -1.60 -32.99 8.17
N ALA A 44 -1.20 -34.00 7.42
CA ALA A 44 -0.33 -33.84 6.26
C ALA A 44 -1.02 -33.02 5.14
N GLU A 45 -2.30 -33.30 4.86
CA GLU A 45 -3.09 -32.52 3.91
C GLU A 45 -3.26 -31.06 4.34
N LEU A 46 -3.58 -30.83 5.63
CA LEU A 46 -3.69 -29.48 6.18
C LEU A 46 -2.35 -28.74 6.15
N GLN A 47 -1.23 -29.42 6.44
CA GLN A 47 0.10 -28.82 6.34
C GLN A 47 0.46 -28.46 4.90
N ALA A 48 0.14 -29.33 3.93
CA ALA A 48 0.35 -29.02 2.52
C ALA A 48 -0.49 -27.82 2.07
N ALA A 49 -1.77 -27.76 2.48
CA ALA A 49 -2.66 -26.63 2.18
C ALA A 49 -2.17 -25.34 2.84
N VAL A 50 -1.68 -25.40 4.09
CA VAL A 50 -1.13 -24.23 4.79
C VAL A 50 0.15 -23.74 4.12
N THR A 51 1.07 -24.63 3.73
CA THR A 51 2.29 -24.26 3.00
C THR A 51 1.95 -23.62 1.66
N GLN A 52 1.04 -24.23 0.88
CA GLN A 52 0.61 -23.68 -0.41
C GLN A 52 -0.06 -22.30 -0.26
N ASN A 53 -0.88 -22.13 0.78
CA ASN A 53 -1.51 -20.84 1.07
C ASN A 53 -0.48 -19.79 1.51
N ALA A 54 0.51 -20.16 2.31
CA ALA A 54 1.60 -19.26 2.72
C ALA A 54 2.43 -18.79 1.52
N GLU A 55 2.78 -19.70 0.61
CA GLU A 55 3.46 -19.36 -0.65
C GLU A 55 2.60 -18.42 -1.51
N THR A 56 1.30 -18.67 -1.60
CA THR A 56 0.36 -17.82 -2.35
C THR A 56 0.27 -16.42 -1.75
N VAL A 57 0.13 -16.31 -0.41
CA VAL A 57 0.09 -15.02 0.30
C VAL A 57 1.41 -14.26 0.14
N GLN A 58 2.55 -14.96 0.17
CA GLN A 58 3.85 -14.36 -0.11
C GLN A 58 3.91 -13.83 -1.55
N GLY A 59 3.44 -14.60 -2.54
CA GLY A 59 3.36 -14.16 -3.93
C GLY A 59 2.51 -12.90 -4.10
N LEU A 60 1.33 -12.87 -3.46
CA LEU A 60 0.46 -11.70 -3.45
C LEU A 60 1.13 -10.48 -2.80
N ALA A 61 1.85 -10.67 -1.69
CA ALA A 61 2.57 -9.60 -1.02
C ALA A 61 3.70 -9.01 -1.89
N VAL A 62 4.41 -9.86 -2.64
CA VAL A 62 5.44 -9.43 -3.60
C VAL A 62 4.81 -8.62 -4.73
N GLN A 63 3.72 -9.11 -5.34
CA GLN A 63 3.01 -8.39 -6.40
C GLN A 63 2.44 -7.05 -5.90
N MET A 64 1.84 -7.03 -4.71
CA MET A 64 1.35 -5.80 -4.08
C MET A 64 2.48 -4.78 -3.90
N LYS A 65 3.67 -5.22 -3.45
CA LYS A 65 4.84 -4.35 -3.31
C LYS A 65 5.27 -3.75 -4.65
N GLU A 66 5.24 -4.54 -5.71
CA GLU A 66 5.58 -4.10 -7.06
C GLU A 66 4.58 -3.06 -7.58
N ILE A 67 3.28 -3.33 -7.45
CA ILE A 67 2.21 -2.39 -7.81
C ILE A 67 2.34 -1.06 -7.04
N ILE A 68 2.60 -1.12 -5.72
CA ILE A 68 2.79 0.10 -4.91
C ILE A 68 4.01 0.89 -5.40
N LYS A 69 5.11 0.19 -5.74
CA LYS A 69 6.33 0.84 -6.24
C LYS A 69 6.09 1.54 -7.58
N ASP A 70 5.38 0.89 -8.48
CA ASP A 70 5.06 1.45 -9.80
C ASP A 70 4.07 2.61 -9.69
N ALA A 71 3.09 2.51 -8.78
CA ALA A 71 2.18 3.60 -8.47
C ALA A 71 2.91 4.83 -7.89
N ASP A 72 3.88 4.63 -6.99
CA ASP A 72 4.72 5.71 -6.45
C ASP A 72 5.53 6.39 -7.55
N ALA A 73 6.12 5.63 -8.47
CA ALA A 73 6.89 6.16 -9.58
C ALA A 73 5.99 7.00 -10.53
N GLY A 74 4.79 6.51 -10.84
CA GLY A 74 3.81 7.24 -11.64
C GLY A 74 3.34 8.54 -10.96
N MET A 75 3.10 8.48 -9.65
CA MET A 75 2.68 9.65 -8.87
C MET A 75 3.77 10.72 -8.80
N ALA A 76 5.04 10.32 -8.65
CA ALA A 76 6.17 11.24 -8.66
C ALA A 76 6.32 11.96 -10.01
N ALA A 77 6.18 11.24 -11.13
CA ALA A 77 6.22 11.81 -12.47
C ALA A 77 5.06 12.80 -12.70
N MET A 78 3.86 12.44 -12.27
CA MET A 78 2.67 13.30 -12.39
C MET A 78 2.80 14.58 -11.54
N GLN A 79 3.37 14.47 -10.34
CA GLN A 79 3.59 15.62 -9.45
C GLN A 79 4.63 16.61 -10.01
N GLN A 80 5.65 16.13 -10.71
CA GLN A 80 6.58 17.01 -11.44
C GLN A 80 5.85 17.79 -12.54
N GLN A 81 5.01 17.14 -13.35
CA GLN A 81 4.24 17.82 -14.39
C GLN A 81 3.29 18.87 -13.82
N ILE A 82 2.57 18.56 -12.75
CA ILE A 82 1.68 19.51 -12.06
C ILE A 82 2.45 20.72 -11.54
N THR A 83 3.65 20.49 -10.98
CA THR A 83 4.49 21.58 -10.45
C THR A 83 4.99 22.49 -11.58
N MET A 84 5.40 21.92 -12.71
CA MET A 84 5.80 22.69 -13.89
C MET A 84 4.62 23.49 -14.45
N LEU A 85 3.45 22.88 -14.59
CA LEU A 85 2.25 23.54 -15.09
C LEU A 85 1.82 24.69 -14.19
N ARG A 86 1.85 24.50 -12.86
CA ARG A 86 1.59 25.58 -11.89
C ARG A 86 2.55 26.75 -12.05
N ARG A 87 3.84 26.50 -12.27
CA ARG A 87 4.82 27.57 -12.51
C ARG A 87 4.49 28.36 -13.78
N VAL A 88 4.18 27.68 -14.88
CA VAL A 88 3.80 28.32 -16.14
C VAL A 88 2.54 29.18 -15.95
N VAL A 89 1.52 28.68 -15.26
CA VAL A 89 0.30 29.45 -14.96
C VAL A 89 0.62 30.72 -14.16
N ILE A 90 1.45 30.62 -13.13
CA ILE A 90 1.85 31.79 -12.32
C ILE A 90 2.60 32.81 -13.18
N LEU A 91 3.50 32.37 -14.06
CA LEU A 91 4.22 33.27 -14.97
C LEU A 91 3.27 33.98 -15.95
N CYS A 92 2.32 33.25 -16.55
CA CYS A 92 1.32 33.84 -17.43
C CYS A 92 0.46 34.87 -16.71
N LEU A 93 -0.02 34.56 -15.49
CA LEU A 93 -0.77 35.50 -14.67
C LEU A 93 0.05 36.75 -14.33
N GLY A 94 1.33 36.57 -14.01
CA GLY A 94 2.26 37.69 -13.78
C GLY A 94 2.42 38.57 -15.01
N ALA A 95 2.59 37.99 -16.20
CA ALA A 95 2.70 38.74 -17.45
C ALA A 95 1.42 39.54 -17.76
N VAL A 96 0.25 38.95 -17.55
CA VAL A 96 -1.05 39.64 -17.69
C VAL A 96 -1.15 40.81 -16.72
N ALA A 97 -0.79 40.61 -15.45
CA ALA A 97 -0.83 41.68 -14.45
C ALA A 97 0.09 42.85 -14.81
N VAL A 98 1.31 42.58 -15.27
CA VAL A 98 2.24 43.61 -15.76
C VAL A 98 1.65 44.36 -16.94
N GLY A 99 1.05 43.66 -17.91
CA GLY A 99 0.37 44.27 -19.05
C GLY A 99 -0.75 45.23 -18.62
N ILE A 100 -1.57 44.83 -17.65
CA ILE A 100 -2.64 45.68 -17.10
C ILE A 100 -2.04 46.94 -16.44
N VAL A 101 -0.98 46.81 -15.65
CA VAL A 101 -0.31 47.95 -15.00
C VAL A 101 0.25 48.93 -16.03
N VAL A 102 0.86 48.43 -17.11
CA VAL A 102 1.37 49.28 -18.21
C VAL A 102 0.24 50.03 -18.90
N ILE A 103 -0.88 49.36 -19.19
CA ILE A 103 -2.06 50.00 -19.80
C ILE A 103 -2.60 51.12 -18.89
N ILE A 104 -2.72 50.87 -17.59
CA ILE A 104 -3.20 51.88 -16.63
C ILE A 104 -2.25 53.07 -16.58
N TRP A 105 -0.93 52.83 -16.56
CA TRP A 105 0.07 53.89 -16.53
C TRP A 105 0.02 54.78 -17.78
N LEU A 106 -0.14 54.17 -18.96
CA LEU A 106 -0.29 54.90 -20.23
C LEU A 106 -1.57 55.74 -20.29
N LEU A 107 -2.67 55.29 -19.67
CA LEU A 107 -3.92 56.05 -19.61
C LEU A 107 -3.88 57.22 -18.60
N ALA A 108 -2.93 57.21 -17.67
CA ALA A 108 -2.78 58.23 -16.63
C ALA A 108 -1.80 59.36 -16.99
N GLN A 109 -1.05 59.20 -18.09
CA GLN A 109 -0.12 60.20 -18.63
C GLN A 109 -0.83 61.14 -19.60
#